data_AF-A0A7W7EUH1-F1
#
_entry.id   AF-A0A7W7EUH1-F1
#
_cell.length_a   1.000
_cell.length_b   1.000
_cell.length_c   1.000
_cell.angle_alpha   90.00
_cell.angle_beta   90.00
_cell.angle_gamma   90.00
#
_symmetry.space_group_name_H-M   'P 1'
#
loop_
_entity.id
_entity.type
_entity.pdbx_description
1 polymer ?
#
loop_
_entity_poly.entity_id
_entity_poly.type
_entity_poly.pdbx_seq_one_letter_code
_entity_poly.pdbx_strand_id
1 'polypeptide(L)'
;MAGRLQGLKTVWARAGALPWLSGPGILIAVLLVCLPFALVEVPPLIDVPGHMGAAAIEAAGPGNPLEKYFTWKWVFTLNIGGGVLMKVLGAQFGILAAGWWSTVLATGLFAGGCLWTIRMLNPRGGHAAAWSLMFVFSFPLLTGFLNYILATGLSLTAFGASLWLEQKNPRARAAMLIVAQPVAMLCHAIGGLLLALLVGAHAFGRAMDELPAGWRWRDLTNRQWLATLDWKAIGLRLWQACWPLLATVVTIALWKAFSPPVKSMNVWRWDQKAWSFVLTLRDQSRLLDFGTSIIAGLLVLVGPFLGAKWRWRQGLPALTVLLLFLAIPSDINGSSFVDIRILPVAAMLGLGLQDWSGARRPEWAKAVAYVGMALLAVRLTVTAWSFNGYAEDYNKQLSALTHVEPGSRVLAFVEHSCLDESWRNTRRDHLASLASLYRQAWVNDNWAVPGLHMVVPRFRPGRNFTADPSEFVWSRRCAGGWRRTVDNALKFAPIERVDYVWLIDTGLPRRPDPRLQLVWQEGRSLLFKVRPLGIPTWKPKDF
;
A
#
# COMPACT_ATOMS: atom_id res chain seq x y z
N MET A 1 -19.84 15.15 -38.24
CA MET A 1 -18.90 15.36 -37.09
C MET A 1 -19.57 15.90 -35.82
N ALA A 2 -20.63 16.71 -35.89
CA ALA A 2 -21.32 17.26 -34.70
C ALA A 2 -21.96 16.21 -33.76
N GLY A 3 -22.47 15.08 -34.27
CA GLY A 3 -23.06 14.01 -33.46
C GLY A 3 -22.06 13.21 -32.60
N ARG A 4 -20.80 13.09 -33.02
CA ARG A 4 -19.74 12.43 -32.21
C ARG A 4 -19.29 13.29 -31.02
N LEU A 5 -19.37 14.62 -31.16
CA LEU A 5 -19.05 15.57 -30.09
C LEU A 5 -20.18 15.66 -29.03
N GLN A 6 -21.44 15.44 -29.41
CA GLN A 6 -22.56 15.31 -28.46
C GLN A 6 -22.49 14.01 -27.63
N GLY A 7 -22.06 12.90 -28.24
CA GLY A 7 -21.84 11.62 -27.52
C GLY A 7 -20.70 11.68 -26.48
N LEU A 8 -19.67 12.51 -26.72
CA LEU A 8 -18.62 12.76 -25.73
C LEU A 8 -19.13 13.65 -24.58
N LYS A 9 -20.02 14.63 -24.82
CA LYS A 9 -20.57 15.45 -23.73
C LYS A 9 -21.41 14.64 -22.72
N THR A 10 -22.11 13.59 -23.17
CA THR A 10 -22.98 12.75 -22.33
C THR A 10 -22.24 11.65 -21.56
N VAL A 11 -21.08 11.18 -22.04
CA VAL A 11 -20.23 10.21 -21.31
C VAL A 11 -19.53 10.87 -20.11
N TRP A 12 -19.33 12.19 -20.15
CA TRP A 12 -18.48 12.92 -19.21
C TRP A 12 -19.28 13.58 -18.06
N ALA A 13 -20.55 13.92 -18.29
CA ALA A 13 -21.46 14.46 -17.28
C ALA A 13 -22.56 13.44 -16.92
N ARG A 14 -22.48 12.83 -15.73
CA ARG A 14 -23.71 12.36 -15.06
C ARG A 14 -24.47 13.65 -14.72
N ALA A 15 -25.68 13.84 -15.24
CA ALA A 15 -26.44 15.08 -15.05
C ALA A 15 -26.53 15.46 -13.56
N GLY A 16 -25.90 16.58 -13.21
CA GLY A 16 -25.84 17.11 -11.85
C GLY A 16 -24.78 16.49 -10.93
N ALA A 17 -23.70 15.86 -11.42
CA ALA A 17 -22.54 15.56 -10.59
C ALA A 17 -21.71 16.82 -10.28
N LEU A 18 -21.07 16.88 -9.12
CA LEU A 18 -20.15 17.96 -8.73
C LEU A 18 -18.98 18.07 -9.73
N PRO A 19 -18.42 19.27 -9.99
CA PRO A 19 -17.38 19.47 -11.01
C PRO A 19 -16.14 18.59 -10.81
N TRP A 20 -15.65 18.42 -9.57
CA TRP A 20 -14.51 17.55 -9.25
C TRP A 20 -14.81 16.06 -9.37
N LEU A 21 -16.09 15.66 -9.42
CA LEU A 21 -16.52 14.29 -9.67
C LEU A 21 -16.89 14.05 -11.14
N SER A 22 -16.75 15.05 -12.02
CA SER A 22 -16.90 14.89 -13.47
C SER A 22 -15.76 14.05 -14.06
N GLY A 23 -15.92 13.52 -15.28
CA GLY A 23 -14.82 12.82 -15.97
C GLY A 23 -13.50 13.61 -15.99
N PRO A 24 -13.50 14.89 -16.43
CA PRO A 24 -12.30 15.73 -16.39
C PRO A 24 -11.83 16.00 -14.97
N GLY A 25 -12.74 16.26 -14.03
CA GLY A 25 -12.40 16.54 -12.64
C GLY A 25 -11.65 15.38 -11.98
N ILE A 26 -12.12 14.16 -12.18
CA ILE A 26 -11.45 12.95 -11.70
C ILE A 26 -10.07 12.79 -12.35
N LEU A 27 -9.98 12.97 -13.68
CA LEU A 27 -8.71 12.87 -14.38
C LEU A 27 -7.68 13.89 -13.84
N ILE A 28 -8.07 15.15 -13.71
CA ILE A 28 -7.20 16.21 -13.17
C ILE A 28 -6.77 15.88 -11.75
N ALA A 29 -7.70 15.47 -10.88
CA ALA A 29 -7.39 15.12 -9.50
C ALA A 29 -6.41 13.94 -9.42
N VAL A 30 -6.58 12.91 -10.24
CA VAL A 30 -5.65 11.77 -10.31
C VAL A 30 -4.26 12.21 -10.80
N LEU A 31 -4.20 13.03 -11.85
CA LEU A 31 -2.92 13.56 -12.35
C LEU A 31 -2.20 14.40 -11.29
N LEU A 32 -2.92 15.25 -10.55
CA LEU A 32 -2.36 16.05 -9.46
C LEU A 32 -1.84 15.17 -8.31
N VAL A 33 -2.58 14.10 -7.96
CA VAL A 33 -2.14 13.14 -6.93
C VAL A 33 -0.89 12.37 -7.37
N CYS A 34 -0.75 12.04 -8.66
CA CYS A 34 0.43 11.36 -9.17
C CYS A 34 1.62 12.29 -9.47
N LEU A 35 1.41 13.61 -9.50
CA LEU A 35 2.42 14.60 -9.87
C LEU A 35 3.73 14.50 -9.05
N PRO A 36 3.72 14.24 -7.72
CA PRO A 36 4.96 14.10 -6.95
C PRO A 36 5.96 13.07 -7.52
N PHE A 37 5.47 12.01 -8.18
CA PHE A 37 6.33 10.99 -8.76
C PHE A 37 7.09 11.48 -10.01
N ALA A 38 6.62 12.54 -10.68
CA ALA A 38 7.33 13.12 -11.82
C ALA A 38 8.68 13.76 -11.43
N LEU A 39 8.90 14.01 -10.13
CA LEU A 39 10.12 14.64 -9.61
C LEU A 39 11.22 13.64 -9.25
N VAL A 40 10.98 12.33 -9.41
CA VAL A 40 11.87 11.28 -8.89
C VAL A 40 12.05 10.15 -9.88
N GLU A 41 13.26 9.60 -9.96
CA GLU A 41 13.57 8.43 -10.79
C GLU A 41 13.18 7.12 -10.08
N VAL A 42 13.58 7.00 -8.82
CA VAL A 42 13.14 5.92 -7.92
C VAL A 42 12.06 6.52 -7.01
N PRO A 43 10.80 6.07 -7.09
CA PRO A 43 9.76 6.51 -6.16
C PRO A 43 10.22 6.26 -4.72
N PRO A 44 10.32 7.30 -3.88
CA PRO A 44 10.85 7.16 -2.53
C PRO A 44 9.76 6.61 -1.61
N LEU A 45 9.21 5.44 -1.91
CA LEU A 45 8.34 4.68 -1.02
C LEU A 45 9.19 3.56 -0.43
N ILE A 46 9.05 3.29 0.87
CA ILE A 46 10.02 2.51 1.65
C ILE A 46 10.41 1.18 0.97
N ASP A 47 9.39 0.44 0.50
CA ASP A 47 9.53 -0.90 -0.08
C ASP A 47 9.81 -0.88 -1.59
N VAL A 48 9.64 0.23 -2.31
CA VAL A 48 9.81 0.24 -3.78
C VAL A 48 11.22 -0.20 -4.21
N PRO A 49 12.31 0.27 -3.59
CA PRO A 49 13.65 -0.29 -3.81
C PRO A 49 13.73 -1.82 -3.66
N GLY A 50 13.07 -2.38 -2.64
CA GLY A 50 12.99 -3.83 -2.41
C GLY A 50 12.27 -4.57 -3.54
N HIS A 51 11.13 -4.04 -4.01
CA HIS A 51 10.42 -4.61 -5.16
C HIS A 51 11.29 -4.58 -6.44
N MET A 52 12.06 -3.52 -6.65
CA MET A 52 12.97 -3.38 -7.79
C MET A 52 14.16 -4.35 -7.71
N GLY A 53 14.71 -4.58 -6.51
CA GLY A 53 15.72 -5.61 -6.27
C GLY A 53 15.19 -7.01 -6.57
N ALA A 54 13.97 -7.32 -6.10
CA ALA A 54 13.31 -8.59 -6.41
C ALA A 54 13.06 -8.77 -7.92
N ALA A 55 12.66 -7.70 -8.62
CA ALA A 55 12.50 -7.73 -10.09
C ALA A 55 13.84 -7.93 -10.82
N ALA A 56 14.95 -7.38 -10.31
CA ALA A 56 16.29 -7.64 -10.85
C ALA A 56 16.71 -9.09 -10.68
N ILE A 57 16.38 -9.72 -9.55
CA ILE A 57 16.62 -11.14 -9.31
C ILE A 57 15.75 -12.00 -10.24
N GLU A 58 14.48 -11.64 -10.46
CA GLU A 58 13.58 -12.36 -11.37
C GLU A 58 14.05 -12.30 -12.82
N ALA A 59 14.55 -11.14 -13.26
CA ALA A 59 15.04 -10.91 -14.60
C ALA A 59 16.46 -11.47 -14.85
N ALA A 60 17.15 -11.96 -13.81
CA ALA A 60 18.48 -12.52 -13.93
C ALA A 60 18.46 -13.80 -14.79
N GLY A 61 19.02 -13.70 -16.00
CA GLY A 61 19.21 -14.84 -16.91
C GLY A 61 20.61 -15.47 -16.83
N PRO A 62 20.87 -16.50 -17.64
CA PRO A 62 22.13 -17.24 -17.65
C PRO A 62 23.37 -16.35 -17.70
N GLY A 63 24.26 -16.52 -16.74
CA GLY A 63 25.54 -15.79 -16.64
C GLY A 63 25.45 -14.50 -15.83
N ASN A 64 24.27 -14.13 -15.33
CA ASN A 64 24.12 -13.03 -14.38
C ASN A 64 24.66 -13.47 -12.99
N PRO A 65 25.54 -12.68 -12.33
CA PRO A 65 26.07 -12.99 -11.01
C PRO A 65 25.01 -13.30 -9.94
N LEU A 66 23.82 -12.70 -10.04
CA LEU A 66 22.72 -12.93 -9.08
C LEU A 66 22.30 -14.40 -8.99
N GLU A 67 22.46 -15.19 -10.05
CA GLU A 67 22.13 -16.63 -10.04
C GLU A 67 22.96 -17.44 -9.04
N LYS A 68 24.14 -16.94 -8.65
CA LYS A 68 24.98 -17.56 -7.61
C LYS A 68 24.34 -17.44 -6.23
N TYR A 69 23.55 -16.38 -6.03
CA TYR A 69 23.10 -15.96 -4.71
C TYR A 69 21.62 -16.19 -4.48
N PHE A 70 20.82 -16.16 -5.54
CA PHE A 70 19.38 -16.29 -5.47
C PHE A 70 18.85 -17.28 -6.51
N THR A 71 17.64 -17.76 -6.25
CA THR A 71 16.79 -18.40 -7.26
C THR A 71 15.39 -17.83 -7.15
N TRP A 72 14.65 -17.85 -8.25
CA TRP A 72 13.26 -17.40 -8.29
C TRP A 72 12.32 -18.58 -8.43
N LYS A 73 11.28 -18.66 -7.59
CA LYS A 73 10.25 -19.69 -7.67
C LYS A 73 8.87 -19.06 -7.66
N TRP A 74 8.17 -19.15 -8.78
CA TRP A 74 6.76 -18.77 -8.86
C TRP A 74 5.93 -19.69 -7.96
N VAL A 75 5.12 -19.08 -7.10
CA VAL A 75 4.20 -19.76 -6.20
C VAL A 75 2.83 -19.11 -6.34
N PHE A 76 1.77 -19.91 -6.17
CA PHE A 76 0.43 -19.37 -6.12
C PHE A 76 0.23 -18.66 -4.78
N THR A 77 0.40 -17.35 -4.79
CA THR A 77 0.21 -16.49 -3.63
C THR A 77 -0.65 -15.28 -3.99
N LEU A 78 -1.34 -14.78 -2.99
CA LEU A 78 -2.25 -13.64 -3.09
C LEU A 78 -1.48 -12.34 -2.83
N ASN A 79 -0.30 -12.20 -3.45
CA ASN A 79 0.63 -11.09 -3.25
C ASN A 79 1.64 -10.98 -4.43
N ILE A 80 1.20 -11.20 -5.67
CA ILE A 80 2.08 -11.24 -6.87
C ILE A 80 1.92 -10.06 -7.82
N GLY A 81 0.95 -9.17 -7.61
CA GLY A 81 0.53 -8.18 -8.62
C GLY A 81 1.67 -7.28 -9.12
N GLY A 82 2.43 -6.70 -8.20
CA GLY A 82 3.57 -5.84 -8.46
C GLY A 82 4.73 -6.58 -9.13
N GLY A 83 5.00 -7.83 -8.73
CA GLY A 83 6.00 -8.66 -9.39
C GLY A 83 5.65 -8.95 -10.85
N VAL A 84 4.39 -9.29 -11.13
CA VAL A 84 3.89 -9.47 -12.50
C VAL A 84 3.97 -8.17 -13.30
N LEU A 85 3.55 -7.05 -12.71
CA LEU A 85 3.58 -5.75 -13.38
C LEU A 85 5.02 -5.31 -13.69
N MET A 86 5.94 -5.50 -12.75
CA MET A 86 7.37 -5.22 -12.94
C MET A 86 7.98 -6.11 -14.02
N LYS A 87 7.61 -7.40 -14.09
CA LYS A 87 8.06 -8.29 -15.16
C LYS A 87 7.60 -7.81 -16.54
N VAL A 88 6.31 -7.50 -16.68
CA VAL A 88 5.73 -7.06 -17.97
C VAL A 88 6.31 -5.73 -18.42
N LEU A 89 6.41 -4.74 -17.53
CA LEU A 89 6.95 -3.42 -17.86
C LEU A 89 8.48 -3.46 -18.03
N GLY A 90 9.17 -4.22 -17.18
CA GLY A 90 10.62 -4.31 -17.15
C GLY A 90 11.20 -4.95 -18.41
N ALA A 91 10.50 -5.90 -19.02
CA ALA A 91 10.88 -6.51 -20.28
C ALA A 91 10.99 -5.49 -21.43
N GLN A 92 10.19 -4.42 -21.41
CA GLN A 92 10.14 -3.43 -22.48
C GLN A 92 10.91 -2.14 -22.16
N PHE A 93 10.91 -1.71 -20.89
CA PHE A 93 11.39 -0.37 -20.49
C PHE A 93 12.53 -0.42 -19.45
N GLY A 94 12.92 -1.61 -18.99
CA GLY A 94 13.87 -1.77 -17.88
C GLY A 94 13.22 -1.65 -16.51
N ILE A 95 13.88 -2.22 -15.49
CA ILE A 95 13.34 -2.36 -14.12
C ILE A 95 13.14 -1.01 -13.44
N LEU A 96 14.00 -0.02 -13.72
CA LEU A 96 13.89 1.33 -13.16
C LEU A 96 12.54 1.96 -13.54
N ALA A 97 12.24 1.98 -14.84
CA ALA A 97 10.97 2.45 -15.37
C ALA A 97 9.79 1.59 -14.89
N ALA A 98 9.98 0.27 -14.78
CA ALA A 98 8.96 -0.63 -14.29
C ALA A 98 8.54 -0.34 -12.85
N GLY A 99 9.49 -0.06 -11.95
CA GLY A 99 9.20 0.34 -10.57
C GLY A 99 8.49 1.68 -10.48
N TRP A 100 8.91 2.65 -11.29
CA TRP A 100 8.24 3.95 -11.39
C TRP A 100 6.79 3.83 -11.87
N TRP A 101 6.58 3.19 -13.03
CA TRP A 101 5.24 3.03 -13.63
C TRP A 101 4.33 2.16 -12.77
N SER A 102 4.85 1.12 -12.13
CA SER A 102 4.05 0.29 -11.22
C SER A 102 3.51 1.12 -10.06
N THR A 103 4.35 1.99 -9.50
CA THR A 103 3.99 2.90 -8.41
C THR A 103 2.94 3.92 -8.83
N VAL A 104 3.15 4.58 -9.98
CA VAL A 104 2.22 5.59 -10.50
C VAL A 104 0.88 4.97 -10.90
N LEU A 105 0.89 3.80 -11.54
CA LEU A 105 -0.33 3.10 -11.91
C LEU A 105 -1.14 2.66 -10.68
N ALA A 106 -0.48 2.07 -9.68
CA ALA A 106 -1.16 1.66 -8.45
C ALA A 106 -1.77 2.87 -7.73
N THR A 107 -1.01 3.98 -7.60
CA THR A 107 -1.50 5.22 -6.99
C THR A 107 -2.67 5.82 -7.76
N GLY A 108 -2.56 5.89 -9.08
CA GLY A 108 -3.60 6.43 -9.96
C GLY A 108 -4.88 5.61 -9.92
N LEU A 109 -4.78 4.28 -9.92
CA LEU A 109 -5.92 3.38 -9.74
C LEU A 109 -6.55 3.53 -8.35
N PHE A 110 -5.74 3.73 -7.30
CA PHE A 110 -6.25 3.90 -5.95
C PHE A 110 -7.03 5.22 -5.80
N ALA A 111 -6.45 6.33 -6.25
CA ALA A 111 -7.11 7.64 -6.24
C ALA A 111 -8.34 7.68 -7.18
N GLY A 112 -8.18 7.18 -8.40
CA GLY A 112 -9.22 7.15 -9.42
C GLY A 112 -10.39 6.24 -9.03
N GLY A 113 -10.10 5.05 -8.51
CA GLY A 113 -11.11 4.12 -7.99
C GLY A 113 -11.91 4.71 -6.83
N CYS A 114 -11.25 5.45 -5.93
CA CYS A 114 -11.91 6.18 -4.85
C CYS A 114 -12.89 7.22 -5.41
N LEU A 115 -12.43 8.14 -6.26
CA LEU A 115 -13.26 9.19 -6.84
C LEU A 115 -14.38 8.63 -7.72
N TRP A 116 -14.12 7.57 -8.47
CA TRP A 116 -15.13 6.88 -9.28
C TRP A 116 -16.22 6.25 -8.39
N THR A 117 -15.83 5.63 -7.28
CA THR A 117 -16.77 5.11 -6.27
C THR A 117 -17.65 6.23 -5.71
N ILE A 118 -17.05 7.37 -5.34
CA ILE A 118 -17.78 8.55 -4.86
C ILE A 118 -18.73 9.08 -5.94
N ARG A 119 -18.30 9.17 -7.20
CA ARG A 119 -19.15 9.58 -8.33
C ARG A 119 -20.34 8.63 -8.53
N MET A 120 -20.15 7.33 -8.29
CA MET A 120 -21.22 6.35 -8.48
C MET A 120 -22.27 6.40 -7.37
N LEU A 121 -21.86 6.59 -6.12
CA LEU A 121 -22.74 6.51 -4.94
C LEU A 121 -23.16 7.86 -4.35
N ASN A 122 -22.40 8.93 -4.59
CA ASN A 122 -22.59 10.25 -3.99
C ASN A 122 -22.25 11.42 -4.96
N PRO A 123 -22.75 11.42 -6.21
CA PRO A 123 -22.34 12.40 -7.23
C PRO A 123 -22.66 13.86 -6.90
N ARG A 124 -23.70 14.11 -6.10
CA ARG A 124 -24.16 15.46 -5.69
C ARG A 124 -23.71 15.87 -4.30
N GLY A 125 -23.42 14.90 -3.44
CA GLY A 125 -23.12 15.11 -2.03
C GLY A 125 -21.65 14.98 -1.67
N GLY A 126 -20.80 14.47 -2.57
CA GLY A 126 -19.38 14.20 -2.34
C GLY A 126 -18.50 15.44 -2.24
N HIS A 127 -18.88 16.42 -1.40
CA HIS A 127 -18.11 17.63 -1.11
C HIS A 127 -16.81 17.31 -0.37
N ALA A 128 -16.79 16.23 0.41
CA ALA A 128 -15.59 15.79 1.12
C ALA A 128 -14.61 14.95 0.26
N ALA A 129 -14.77 14.91 -1.07
CA ALA A 129 -13.93 14.08 -1.95
C ALA A 129 -12.43 14.41 -1.84
N ALA A 130 -12.05 15.69 -1.70
CA ALA A 130 -10.66 16.09 -1.51
C ALA A 130 -10.08 15.58 -0.18
N TRP A 131 -10.90 15.47 0.87
CA TRP A 131 -10.49 14.87 2.14
C TRP A 131 -10.23 13.37 1.99
N SER A 132 -11.04 12.66 1.21
CA SER A 132 -10.75 11.25 0.87
C SER A 132 -9.40 11.10 0.18
N LEU A 133 -9.05 11.99 -0.76
CA LEU A 133 -7.78 11.91 -1.48
C LEU A 133 -6.54 12.09 -0.59
N MET A 134 -6.66 12.74 0.57
CA MET A 134 -5.53 12.88 1.52
C MET A 134 -5.01 11.52 2.00
N PHE A 135 -5.89 10.51 2.07
CA PHE A 135 -5.55 9.14 2.48
C PHE A 135 -4.96 8.29 1.34
N VAL A 136 -4.76 8.85 0.14
CA VAL A 136 -3.98 8.17 -0.90
C VAL A 136 -2.51 8.05 -0.47
N PHE A 137 -1.89 9.16 -0.06
CA PHE A 137 -0.56 9.17 0.58
C PHE A 137 -0.65 8.83 2.07
N SER A 138 -1.34 7.73 2.38
CA SER A 138 -1.37 7.14 3.71
C SER A 138 -0.22 6.17 3.93
N PHE A 139 -0.05 5.74 5.19
CA PHE A 139 0.95 4.77 5.62
C PHE A 139 1.16 3.60 4.64
N PRO A 140 0.13 2.93 4.09
CA PRO A 140 0.32 1.80 3.17
C PRO A 140 0.99 2.18 1.84
N LEU A 141 0.63 3.33 1.26
CA LEU A 141 1.29 3.79 0.03
C LEU A 141 2.69 4.28 0.32
N LEU A 142 2.88 5.09 1.36
CA LEU A 142 4.20 5.64 1.73
C LEU A 142 5.20 4.54 2.13
N THR A 143 4.71 3.46 2.72
CA THR A 143 5.52 2.26 2.98
C THR A 143 5.83 1.50 1.69
N GLY A 144 5.05 1.64 0.63
CA GLY A 144 5.29 0.91 -0.62
C GLY A 144 4.69 -0.50 -0.62
N PHE A 145 3.57 -0.71 0.09
CA PHE A 145 2.73 -1.92 -0.02
C PHE A 145 2.02 -1.96 -1.39
N LEU A 146 2.82 -2.03 -2.46
CA LEU A 146 2.41 -1.77 -3.83
C LEU A 146 1.34 -2.75 -4.30
N ASN A 147 1.50 -4.03 -3.96
CA ASN A 147 0.52 -5.08 -4.19
C ASN A 147 -0.84 -4.75 -3.56
N TYR A 148 -0.84 -4.29 -2.31
CA TYR A 148 -2.06 -3.90 -1.59
C TYR A 148 -2.74 -2.69 -2.23
N ILE A 149 -1.96 -1.64 -2.55
CA ILE A 149 -2.49 -0.43 -3.19
C ILE A 149 -3.07 -0.74 -4.56
N LEU A 150 -2.36 -1.53 -5.38
CA LEU A 150 -2.82 -1.98 -6.69
C LEU A 150 -4.13 -2.76 -6.58
N ALA A 151 -4.19 -3.76 -5.70
CA ALA A 151 -5.38 -4.56 -5.48
C ALA A 151 -6.57 -3.73 -4.98
N THR A 152 -6.31 -2.79 -4.07
CA THR A 152 -7.34 -1.89 -3.52
C THR A 152 -7.87 -0.94 -4.58
N GLY A 153 -6.99 -0.36 -5.41
CA GLY A 153 -7.39 0.48 -6.54
C GLY A 153 -8.21 -0.28 -7.58
N LEU A 154 -7.80 -1.51 -7.91
CA LEU A 154 -8.58 -2.42 -8.75
C LEU A 154 -9.96 -2.72 -8.14
N SER A 155 -10.02 -3.04 -6.84
CA SER A 155 -11.27 -3.32 -6.13
C SER A 155 -12.22 -2.13 -6.10
N LEU A 156 -11.73 -0.91 -5.82
CA LEU A 156 -12.55 0.31 -5.84
C LEU A 156 -13.04 0.62 -7.26
N THR A 157 -12.17 0.49 -8.26
CA THR A 157 -12.53 0.72 -9.67
C THR A 157 -13.56 -0.29 -10.15
N ALA A 158 -13.34 -1.58 -9.88
CA ALA A 158 -14.26 -2.67 -10.21
C ALA A 158 -15.59 -2.52 -9.45
N PHE A 159 -15.57 -2.07 -8.20
CA PHE A 159 -16.79 -1.77 -7.45
C PHE A 159 -17.60 -0.66 -8.13
N GLY A 160 -16.98 0.48 -8.46
CA GLY A 160 -17.65 1.55 -9.19
C GLY A 160 -18.14 1.12 -10.59
N ALA A 161 -17.36 0.31 -11.31
CA ALA A 161 -17.79 -0.28 -12.58
C ALA A 161 -18.97 -1.24 -12.40
N SER A 162 -19.01 -2.01 -11.30
CA SER A 162 -20.10 -2.92 -10.99
C SER A 162 -21.42 -2.17 -10.77
N LEU A 163 -21.38 -1.00 -10.13
CA LEU A 163 -22.54 -0.12 -9.90
C LEU A 163 -23.06 0.45 -11.22
N TRP A 164 -22.16 0.82 -12.13
CA TRP A 164 -22.52 1.30 -13.46
C TRP A 164 -23.13 0.20 -14.33
N LEU A 165 -22.53 -1.00 -14.33
CA LEU A 165 -23.00 -2.14 -15.10
C LEU A 165 -24.31 -2.72 -14.56
N GLU A 166 -24.57 -2.64 -13.26
CA GLU A 166 -25.80 -3.19 -12.66
C GLU A 166 -27.07 -2.63 -13.30
N GLN A 167 -27.06 -1.34 -13.61
CA GLN A 167 -28.21 -0.65 -14.21
C GLN A 167 -28.31 -0.88 -15.72
N LYS A 168 -27.19 -1.20 -16.38
CA LYS A 168 -27.10 -1.25 -17.85
C LYS A 168 -27.09 -2.66 -18.42
N ASN A 169 -26.29 -3.54 -17.81
CA ASN A 169 -26.07 -4.91 -18.28
C ASN A 169 -25.62 -5.79 -17.09
N PRO A 170 -26.57 -6.41 -16.37
CA PRO A 170 -26.28 -7.29 -15.23
C PRO A 170 -25.42 -8.51 -15.57
N ARG A 171 -25.50 -9.01 -16.81
CA ARG A 171 -24.66 -10.14 -17.27
C ARG A 171 -23.20 -9.71 -17.43
N ALA A 172 -22.97 -8.55 -18.05
CA ALA A 172 -21.63 -7.97 -18.13
C ALA A 172 -21.07 -7.62 -16.74
N ARG A 173 -21.92 -7.15 -15.81
CA ARG A 173 -21.53 -6.97 -14.40
C ARG A 173 -21.02 -8.28 -13.79
N ALA A 174 -21.79 -9.36 -13.93
CA ALA A 174 -21.42 -10.65 -13.37
C ALA A 174 -20.11 -11.19 -13.97
N ALA A 175 -19.99 -11.15 -15.30
CA ALA A 175 -18.77 -11.58 -16.00
C ALA A 175 -17.54 -10.78 -15.54
N MET A 176 -17.67 -9.45 -15.46
CA MET A 176 -16.59 -8.58 -14.96
C MET A 176 -16.21 -8.92 -13.51
N LEU A 177 -17.18 -9.13 -12.62
CA LEU A 177 -16.91 -9.48 -11.23
C LEU A 177 -16.24 -10.84 -11.08
N ILE A 178 -16.61 -11.83 -11.89
CA ILE A 178 -16.00 -13.18 -11.89
C ILE A 178 -14.51 -13.11 -12.25
N VAL A 179 -14.12 -12.16 -13.12
CA VAL A 179 -12.72 -11.97 -13.52
C VAL A 179 -11.95 -11.04 -12.58
N ALA A 180 -12.54 -9.89 -12.24
CA ALA A 180 -11.88 -8.85 -11.46
C ALA A 180 -11.53 -9.30 -10.04
N GLN A 181 -12.35 -10.15 -9.42
CA GLN A 181 -12.11 -10.67 -8.07
C GLN A 181 -10.83 -11.53 -7.99
N PRO A 182 -10.68 -12.63 -8.77
CA PRO A 182 -9.42 -13.37 -8.80
C PRO A 182 -8.22 -12.49 -9.11
N VAL A 183 -8.32 -11.58 -10.09
CA VAL A 183 -7.21 -10.69 -10.46
C VAL A 183 -6.80 -9.78 -9.29
N ALA A 184 -7.74 -9.14 -8.61
CA ALA A 184 -7.45 -8.28 -7.47
C ALA A 184 -6.91 -9.09 -6.27
N MET A 185 -7.44 -10.30 -6.04
CA MET A 185 -6.97 -11.23 -5.00
C MET A 185 -5.54 -11.70 -5.26
N LEU A 186 -5.17 -11.99 -6.52
CA LEU A 186 -3.80 -12.32 -6.90
C LEU A 186 -2.85 -11.13 -6.73
N CYS A 187 -3.34 -9.91 -6.97
CA CYS A 187 -2.56 -8.73 -6.67
C CYS A 187 -2.25 -8.65 -5.16
N HIS A 188 -3.28 -8.73 -4.32
CA HIS A 188 -3.13 -8.82 -2.86
C HIS A 188 -4.41 -9.33 -2.18
N ALA A 189 -4.31 -10.27 -1.25
CA ALA A 189 -5.45 -10.89 -0.56
C ALA A 189 -6.44 -9.87 0.04
N ILE A 190 -5.97 -9.00 0.95
CA ILE A 190 -6.84 -8.02 1.62
C ILE A 190 -7.38 -6.97 0.65
N GLY A 191 -6.54 -6.40 -0.21
CA GLY A 191 -6.96 -5.42 -1.21
C GLY A 191 -7.99 -6.01 -2.19
N GLY A 192 -7.86 -7.28 -2.57
CA GLY A 192 -8.83 -7.99 -3.41
C GLY A 192 -10.14 -8.31 -2.70
N LEU A 193 -10.07 -8.73 -1.43
CA LEU A 193 -11.25 -9.03 -0.60
C LEU A 193 -12.16 -7.81 -0.45
N LEU A 194 -11.60 -6.60 -0.49
CA LEU A 194 -12.38 -5.36 -0.47
C LEU A 194 -13.45 -5.33 -1.57
N LEU A 195 -13.21 -5.85 -2.78
CA LEU A 195 -14.24 -5.85 -3.82
C LEU A 195 -15.50 -6.62 -3.38
N ALA A 196 -15.33 -7.83 -2.86
CA ALA A 196 -16.44 -8.64 -2.35
C ALA A 196 -17.14 -7.97 -1.16
N LEU A 197 -16.35 -7.39 -0.24
CA LEU A 197 -16.87 -6.69 0.92
C LEU A 197 -17.71 -5.46 0.52
N LEU A 198 -17.23 -4.65 -0.42
CA LEU A 198 -17.91 -3.44 -0.89
C LEU A 198 -19.20 -3.77 -1.64
N VAL A 199 -19.16 -4.77 -2.54
CA VAL A 199 -20.35 -5.23 -3.27
C VAL A 199 -21.40 -5.77 -2.29
N GLY A 200 -20.99 -6.65 -1.36
CA GLY A 200 -21.89 -7.23 -0.36
C GLY A 200 -22.48 -6.18 0.59
N ALA A 201 -21.64 -5.30 1.13
CA ALA A 201 -22.07 -4.23 2.04
C ALA A 201 -23.01 -3.24 1.36
N HIS A 202 -22.74 -2.88 0.10
CA HIS A 202 -23.63 -2.03 -0.67
C HIS A 202 -24.98 -2.71 -0.95
N ALA A 203 -24.97 -3.98 -1.40
CA ALA A 203 -26.18 -4.72 -1.69
C ALA A 203 -27.07 -4.87 -0.45
N PHE A 204 -26.46 -5.23 0.68
CA PHE A 204 -27.15 -5.28 1.97
C PHE A 204 -27.66 -3.90 2.39
N GLY A 205 -26.86 -2.85 2.22
CA GLY A 205 -27.27 -1.48 2.53
C GLY A 205 -28.46 -0.99 1.70
N ARG A 206 -28.60 -1.42 0.44
CA ARG A 206 -29.81 -1.13 -0.35
C ARG A 206 -31.04 -1.83 0.22
N ALA A 207 -30.93 -3.09 0.62
CA ALA A 207 -32.03 -3.80 1.27
C ALA A 207 -32.46 -3.11 2.57
N MET A 208 -31.50 -2.59 3.35
CA MET A 208 -31.78 -1.81 4.55
C MET A 208 -32.47 -0.46 4.26
N ASP A 209 -32.09 0.22 3.17
CA ASP A 209 -32.73 1.47 2.74
C ASP A 209 -34.18 1.28 2.27
N GLU A 210 -34.58 0.07 1.87
CA GLU A 210 -35.92 -0.30 1.43
C GLU A 210 -36.87 -0.68 2.57
N LEU A 211 -36.35 -0.83 3.80
CA LEU A 211 -37.19 -1.14 4.96
C LEU A 211 -38.18 -0.01 5.27
N PRO A 212 -39.41 -0.31 5.72
CA PRO A 212 -40.43 0.70 6.01
C PRO A 212 -39.95 1.80 6.97
N ALA A 213 -40.46 3.02 6.76
CA ALA A 213 -40.16 4.21 7.57
C ALA A 213 -40.73 4.09 9.00
N GLY A 214 -40.11 3.24 9.82
CA GLY A 214 -40.45 2.91 11.21
C GLY A 214 -39.33 2.15 11.91
N TRP A 215 -38.45 1.50 11.14
CA TRP A 215 -37.24 0.79 11.60
C TRP A 215 -36.20 1.66 12.34
N ARG A 216 -36.40 2.98 12.50
CA ARG A 216 -35.43 3.87 13.18
C ARG A 216 -35.43 3.64 14.70
N TRP A 217 -34.71 2.62 15.17
CA TRP A 217 -34.29 2.35 16.56
C TRP A 217 -35.36 2.32 17.68
N ARG A 218 -36.61 2.72 17.42
CA ARG A 218 -37.68 2.89 18.43
C ARG A 218 -38.72 1.77 18.47
N ASP A 219 -38.80 0.91 17.45
CA ASP A 219 -39.76 -0.22 17.36
C ASP A 219 -39.10 -1.60 17.55
N LEU A 220 -38.15 -1.73 18.48
CA LEU A 220 -37.60 -3.05 18.85
C LEU A 220 -38.63 -3.96 19.55
N THR A 221 -39.71 -3.37 20.08
CA THR A 221 -40.78 -4.03 20.82
C THR A 221 -41.87 -4.60 19.91
N ASN A 222 -42.20 -3.95 18.79
CA ASN A 222 -43.17 -4.46 17.82
C ASN A 222 -42.47 -5.08 16.60
N ARG A 223 -42.30 -6.40 16.59
CA ARG A 223 -41.67 -7.15 15.49
C ARG A 223 -42.61 -7.51 14.33
N GLN A 224 -43.87 -7.06 14.34
CA GLN A 224 -44.86 -7.43 13.32
C GLN A 224 -44.43 -7.02 11.89
N TRP A 225 -43.65 -5.95 11.76
CA TRP A 225 -43.12 -5.51 10.46
C TRP A 225 -42.20 -6.55 9.80
N LEU A 226 -41.51 -7.41 10.56
CA LEU A 226 -40.67 -8.49 9.99
C LEU A 226 -41.53 -9.49 9.20
N ALA A 227 -42.79 -9.69 9.61
CA ALA A 227 -43.73 -10.56 8.91
C ALA A 227 -44.29 -9.91 7.63
N THR A 228 -44.18 -8.58 7.49
CA THR A 228 -44.62 -7.83 6.30
C THR A 228 -43.55 -7.73 5.21
N LEU A 229 -42.32 -8.16 5.51
CA LEU A 229 -41.23 -8.13 4.54
C LEU A 229 -41.29 -9.33 3.60
N ASP A 230 -41.11 -9.06 2.31
CA ASP A 230 -40.87 -10.12 1.32
C ASP A 230 -39.41 -10.59 1.39
N TRP A 231 -39.13 -11.49 2.34
CA TRP A 231 -37.82 -12.12 2.53
C TRP A 231 -37.32 -12.84 1.28
N LYS A 232 -38.22 -13.37 0.46
CA LYS A 232 -37.87 -14.06 -0.78
C LYS A 232 -37.35 -13.07 -1.82
N ALA A 233 -38.02 -11.92 -1.99
CA ALA A 233 -37.56 -10.87 -2.90
C ALA A 233 -36.24 -10.25 -2.42
N ILE A 234 -36.09 -9.97 -1.12
CA ILE A 234 -34.83 -9.47 -0.54
C ILE A 234 -33.70 -10.48 -0.79
N GLY A 235 -33.93 -11.75 -0.47
CA GLY A 235 -32.97 -12.83 -0.69
C GLY A 235 -32.56 -12.97 -2.15
N LEU A 236 -33.51 -12.91 -3.09
CA LEU A 236 -33.23 -12.99 -4.52
C LEU A 236 -32.40 -11.80 -5.02
N ARG A 237 -32.70 -10.58 -4.56
CA ARG A 237 -31.92 -9.37 -4.91
C ARG A 237 -30.49 -9.45 -4.38
N LEU A 238 -30.32 -9.91 -3.14
CA LEU A 238 -29.00 -10.12 -2.55
C LEU A 238 -28.21 -11.19 -3.33
N TRP A 239 -28.86 -12.32 -3.65
CA TRP A 239 -28.25 -13.36 -4.48
C TRP A 239 -27.85 -12.83 -5.86
N GLN A 240 -28.73 -12.14 -6.57
CA GLN A 240 -28.42 -11.55 -7.88
C GLN A 240 -27.24 -10.58 -7.83
N ALA A 241 -27.15 -9.78 -6.75
CA ALA A 241 -26.05 -8.86 -6.56
C ALA A 241 -24.72 -9.55 -6.22
N CYS A 242 -24.77 -10.65 -5.46
CA CYS A 242 -23.61 -11.23 -4.77
C CYS A 242 -23.17 -12.61 -5.29
N TRP A 243 -23.95 -13.34 -6.09
CA TRP A 243 -23.53 -14.65 -6.60
C TRP A 243 -22.19 -14.63 -7.37
N PRO A 244 -21.82 -13.56 -8.12
CA PRO A 244 -20.50 -13.50 -8.75
C PRO A 244 -19.36 -13.47 -7.73
N LEU A 245 -19.65 -13.15 -6.46
CA LEU A 245 -18.68 -13.13 -5.37
C LEU A 245 -18.18 -14.53 -4.96
N LEU A 246 -18.84 -15.59 -5.45
CA LEU A 246 -18.34 -16.97 -5.31
C LEU A 246 -16.94 -17.14 -5.90
N ALA A 247 -16.55 -16.32 -6.89
CA ALA A 247 -15.20 -16.30 -7.45
C ALA A 247 -14.12 -15.98 -6.39
N THR A 248 -14.42 -15.13 -5.41
CA THR A 248 -13.52 -14.86 -4.27
C THR A 248 -13.33 -16.12 -3.43
N VAL A 249 -14.42 -16.83 -3.10
CA VAL A 249 -14.38 -18.06 -2.29
C VAL A 249 -13.56 -19.13 -3.01
N VAL A 250 -13.80 -19.31 -4.32
CA VAL A 250 -13.04 -20.25 -5.16
C VAL A 250 -11.56 -19.87 -5.18
N THR A 251 -11.22 -18.59 -5.34
CA THR A 251 -9.82 -18.13 -5.35
C THR A 251 -9.13 -18.42 -4.02
N ILE A 252 -9.79 -18.18 -2.89
CA ILE A 252 -9.26 -18.49 -1.54
C ILE A 252 -9.06 -20.00 -1.38
N ALA A 253 -10.03 -20.82 -1.82
CA ALA A 253 -9.94 -22.27 -1.75
C ALA A 253 -8.77 -22.80 -2.58
N LEU A 254 -8.61 -22.32 -3.82
CA LEU A 254 -7.47 -22.67 -4.68
C LEU A 254 -6.15 -22.22 -4.05
N TRP A 255 -6.09 -21.01 -3.49
CA TRP A 255 -4.88 -20.53 -2.82
C TRP A 255 -4.51 -21.44 -1.64
N LYS A 256 -5.49 -21.81 -0.81
CA LYS A 256 -5.25 -22.71 0.32
C LYS A 256 -4.80 -24.10 -0.11
N ALA A 257 -5.27 -24.59 -1.26
CA ALA A 257 -4.91 -25.90 -1.81
C ALA A 257 -3.51 -25.94 -2.44
N PHE A 258 -3.09 -24.87 -3.13
CA PHE A 258 -1.84 -24.86 -3.91
C PHE A 258 -0.68 -24.07 -3.29
N SER A 259 -0.94 -23.23 -2.29
CA SER A 259 0.12 -22.44 -1.65
C SER A 259 0.89 -23.27 -0.62
N PRO A 260 2.23 -23.16 -0.55
CA PRO A 260 3.03 -23.83 0.47
C PRO A 260 2.55 -23.46 1.90
N PRO A 261 2.59 -24.41 2.85
CA PRO A 261 2.19 -24.13 4.23
C PRO A 261 3.11 -23.08 4.86
N VAL A 262 2.52 -22.01 5.38
CA VAL A 262 3.21 -20.97 6.15
C VAL A 262 2.76 -21.07 7.60
N LYS A 263 3.70 -21.07 8.55
CA LYS A 263 3.36 -20.91 9.97
C LYS A 263 2.75 -19.53 10.17
N SER A 264 1.44 -19.47 10.41
CA SER A 264 0.75 -18.24 10.77
C SER A 264 0.62 -18.15 12.28
N MET A 265 0.99 -17.01 12.84
CA MET A 265 0.58 -16.62 14.17
C MET A 265 -0.32 -15.40 14.02
N ASN A 266 -1.59 -15.55 14.39
CA ASN A 266 -2.55 -14.45 14.33
C ASN A 266 -2.37 -13.61 15.59
N VAL A 267 -1.83 -12.41 15.45
CA VAL A 267 -1.55 -11.52 16.59
C VAL A 267 -2.41 -10.26 16.47
N TRP A 268 -3.17 -9.95 17.51
CA TRP A 268 -3.89 -8.67 17.63
C TRP A 268 -3.10 -7.71 18.49
N ARG A 269 -2.58 -6.64 17.88
CA ARG A 269 -1.84 -5.57 18.56
C ARG A 269 -2.75 -4.37 18.75
N TRP A 270 -3.46 -4.33 19.87
CA TRP A 270 -4.43 -3.26 20.15
C TRP A 270 -3.78 -1.88 20.27
N ASP A 271 -2.55 -1.84 20.76
CA ASP A 271 -1.69 -0.66 20.74
C ASP A 271 -1.45 -0.16 19.31
N GLN A 272 -1.07 -1.05 18.38
CA GLN A 272 -0.90 -0.70 16.96
C GLN A 272 -2.21 -0.19 16.35
N LYS A 273 -3.35 -0.83 16.65
CA LYS A 273 -4.66 -0.38 16.16
C LYS A 273 -5.00 1.03 16.66
N ALA A 274 -4.77 1.32 17.93
CA ALA A 274 -4.97 2.67 18.48
C ALA A 274 -4.04 3.69 17.80
N TRP A 275 -2.75 3.36 17.67
CA TRP A 275 -1.77 4.22 17.01
C TRP A 275 -2.01 4.39 15.51
N SER A 276 -2.71 3.46 14.85
CA SER A 276 -3.03 3.54 13.43
C SER A 276 -3.81 4.82 13.08
N PHE A 277 -4.68 5.32 13.97
CA PHE A 277 -5.39 6.59 13.77
C PHE A 277 -4.47 7.81 13.74
N VAL A 278 -3.33 7.74 14.43
CA VAL A 278 -2.31 8.78 14.47
C VAL A 278 -1.36 8.63 13.28
N LEU A 279 -0.97 7.40 12.97
CA LEU A 279 0.05 7.07 11.98
C LEU A 279 -0.47 6.96 10.55
N THR A 280 -1.78 6.90 10.35
CA THR A 280 -2.39 6.67 9.01
C THR A 280 -1.94 7.68 7.96
N LEU A 281 -1.71 8.94 8.33
CA LEU A 281 -1.18 9.99 7.44
C LEU A 281 0.26 10.40 7.78
N ARG A 282 0.99 9.61 8.59
CA ARG A 282 2.37 9.93 8.98
C ARG A 282 3.25 10.01 7.75
N ASP A 283 3.88 11.17 7.59
CA ASP A 283 4.82 11.43 6.51
C ASP A 283 5.96 12.36 6.97
N GLN A 284 5.75 13.68 6.87
CA GLN A 284 6.80 14.69 7.03
C GLN A 284 6.65 15.54 8.29
N SER A 285 5.44 16.02 8.53
CA SER A 285 5.16 17.03 9.55
C SER A 285 4.14 16.49 10.51
N ARG A 286 4.57 16.26 11.76
CA ARG A 286 3.71 15.75 12.83
C ARG A 286 2.43 16.57 12.96
N LEU A 287 2.54 17.90 12.86
CA LEU A 287 1.40 18.80 12.96
C LEU A 287 0.44 18.61 11.77
N LEU A 288 0.95 18.59 10.55
CA LEU A 288 0.12 18.45 9.34
C LEU A 288 -0.55 17.08 9.28
N ASP A 289 0.20 16.02 9.58
CA ASP A 289 -0.24 14.62 9.51
C ASP A 289 -1.28 14.32 10.57
N PHE A 290 -0.95 14.58 11.84
CA PHE A 290 -1.86 14.34 12.94
C PHE A 290 -3.08 15.26 12.89
N GLY A 291 -2.87 16.54 12.58
CA GLY A 291 -3.94 17.53 12.43
C GLY A 291 -4.93 17.14 11.33
N THR A 292 -4.44 16.68 10.17
CA THR A 292 -5.31 16.23 9.07
C THR A 292 -6.13 15.01 9.49
N SER A 293 -5.52 14.01 10.15
CA SER A 293 -6.23 12.83 10.65
C SER A 293 -7.32 13.20 11.65
N ILE A 294 -7.03 14.09 12.60
CA ILE A 294 -8.02 14.57 13.59
C ILE A 294 -9.17 15.29 12.89
N ILE A 295 -8.88 16.27 12.03
CA ILE A 295 -9.92 17.08 11.38
C ILE A 295 -10.77 16.20 10.46
N ALA A 296 -10.17 15.25 9.73
CA ALA A 296 -10.89 14.27 8.93
C ALA A 296 -11.83 13.41 9.79
N GLY A 297 -11.36 12.90 10.94
CA GLY A 297 -12.19 12.16 11.88
C GLY A 297 -13.33 13.01 12.45
N LEU A 298 -13.04 14.24 12.86
CA LEU A 298 -14.05 15.19 13.33
C LEU A 298 -15.07 15.51 12.24
N LEU A 299 -14.67 15.66 10.98
CA LEU A 299 -15.57 15.92 9.87
C LEU A 299 -16.58 14.78 9.68
N VAL A 300 -16.13 13.53 9.77
CA VAL A 300 -17.01 12.35 9.74
C VAL A 300 -18.00 12.40 10.92
N LEU A 301 -17.53 12.69 12.13
CA LEU A 301 -18.37 12.67 13.35
C LEU A 301 -19.34 13.87 13.44
N VAL A 302 -18.91 15.06 13.02
CA VAL A 302 -19.67 16.31 13.14
C VAL A 302 -20.59 16.53 11.93
N GLY A 303 -20.25 16.02 10.75
CA GLY A 303 -21.04 16.13 9.52
C GLY A 303 -22.55 15.85 9.69
N PRO A 304 -22.97 14.79 10.43
CA PRO A 304 -24.38 14.51 10.71
C PRO A 304 -25.11 15.64 11.45
N PHE A 305 -24.45 16.28 12.40
CA PHE A 305 -25.00 17.43 13.12
C PHE A 305 -25.11 18.66 12.22
N LEU A 306 -24.29 18.74 11.16
CA LEU A 306 -24.31 19.79 10.15
C LEU A 306 -25.30 19.50 9.00
N GLY A 307 -25.99 18.34 9.03
CA GLY A 307 -27.00 17.94 8.05
C GLY A 307 -26.48 16.98 6.97
N ALA A 308 -25.19 16.64 6.97
CA ALA A 308 -24.67 15.60 6.09
C ALA A 308 -25.20 14.22 6.51
N LYS A 309 -25.43 13.29 5.59
CA LYS A 309 -26.05 12.00 5.93
C LYS A 309 -25.40 10.83 5.20
N TRP A 310 -25.51 9.64 5.78
CA TRP A 310 -25.31 8.40 5.03
C TRP A 310 -26.65 7.70 4.90
N ARG A 311 -26.98 7.26 3.69
CA ARG A 311 -27.91 6.14 3.51
C ARG A 311 -27.18 4.82 3.80
N TRP A 312 -27.89 3.74 4.10
CA TRP A 312 -27.24 2.46 4.39
C TRP A 312 -26.40 1.98 3.21
N ARG A 313 -26.89 2.12 1.98
CA ARG A 313 -26.12 1.78 0.76
C ARG A 313 -24.83 2.59 0.57
N GLN A 314 -24.69 3.73 1.25
CA GLN A 314 -23.50 4.60 1.21
C GLN A 314 -22.59 4.35 2.43
N GLY A 315 -23.17 4.28 3.63
CA GLY A 315 -22.42 4.18 4.89
C GLY A 315 -21.94 2.77 5.20
N LEU A 316 -22.68 1.72 4.81
CA LEU A 316 -22.26 0.34 5.12
C LEU A 316 -20.93 -0.06 4.51
N PRO A 317 -20.59 0.25 3.25
CA PRO A 317 -19.26 0.00 2.73
C PRO A 317 -18.13 0.58 3.60
N ALA A 318 -18.27 1.82 4.10
CA ALA A 318 -17.28 2.41 4.98
C ALA A 318 -17.25 1.72 6.36
N LEU A 319 -18.43 1.45 6.92
CA LEU A 319 -18.56 0.80 8.23
C LEU A 319 -18.01 -0.63 8.23
N THR A 320 -18.31 -1.44 7.21
CA THR A 320 -17.82 -2.82 7.14
C THR A 320 -16.31 -2.88 6.96
N VAL A 321 -15.71 -1.94 6.22
CA VAL A 321 -14.24 -1.82 6.11
C VAL A 321 -13.63 -1.40 7.46
N LEU A 322 -14.27 -0.49 8.20
CA LEU A 322 -13.84 -0.14 9.56
C LEU A 322 -13.96 -1.33 10.54
N LEU A 323 -15.06 -2.08 10.47
CA LEU A 323 -15.25 -3.29 11.28
C LEU A 323 -14.21 -4.37 10.92
N LEU A 324 -13.85 -4.49 9.64
CA LEU A 324 -12.77 -5.39 9.20
C LEU A 324 -11.42 -4.97 9.81
N PHE A 325 -11.11 -3.66 9.84
CA PHE A 325 -9.92 -3.15 10.52
C PHE A 325 -9.85 -3.55 12.00
N LEU A 326 -10.99 -3.51 12.70
CA LEU A 326 -11.07 -3.91 14.11
C LEU A 326 -10.95 -5.43 14.28
N ALA A 327 -11.61 -6.20 13.42
CA ALA A 327 -11.70 -7.65 13.55
C ALA A 327 -10.44 -8.39 13.10
N ILE A 328 -9.75 -7.90 12.07
CA ILE A 328 -8.60 -8.60 11.48
C ILE A 328 -7.36 -8.51 12.40
N PRO A 329 -6.54 -9.57 12.51
CA PRO A 329 -5.25 -9.50 13.21
C PRO A 329 -4.30 -8.47 12.59
N SER A 330 -3.36 -7.99 13.39
CA SER A 330 -2.27 -7.12 12.95
C SER A 330 -1.20 -7.90 12.17
N ASP A 331 -0.96 -9.15 12.55
CA ASP A 331 -0.01 -10.06 11.90
C ASP A 331 -0.71 -11.38 11.48
N ILE A 332 -0.55 -11.82 10.22
CA ILE A 332 -1.17 -13.04 9.65
C ILE A 332 -0.27 -13.64 8.56
N ASN A 333 -0.10 -14.97 8.55
CA ASN A 333 0.62 -15.74 7.52
C ASN A 333 2.03 -15.18 7.21
N GLY A 334 2.74 -14.69 8.22
CA GLY A 334 4.06 -14.08 8.06
C GLY A 334 4.05 -12.64 7.53
N SER A 335 2.88 -12.04 7.31
CA SER A 335 2.72 -10.62 6.99
C SER A 335 2.45 -9.83 8.27
N SER A 336 3.15 -8.70 8.43
CA SER A 336 2.86 -7.71 9.47
C SER A 336 2.05 -6.55 8.90
N PHE A 337 1.49 -5.71 9.77
CA PHE A 337 0.75 -4.49 9.40
C PHE A 337 -0.49 -4.75 8.53
N VAL A 338 -1.17 -5.89 8.75
CA VAL A 338 -2.34 -6.29 7.95
C VAL A 338 -3.53 -5.34 8.17
N ASP A 339 -3.76 -4.95 9.42
CA ASP A 339 -4.89 -4.11 9.83
C ASP A 339 -4.71 -2.63 9.44
N ILE A 340 -3.57 -2.01 9.74
CA ILE A 340 -3.29 -0.58 9.49
C ILE A 340 -3.48 -0.21 8.01
N ARG A 341 -3.35 -1.18 7.10
CA ARG A 341 -3.66 -1.03 5.67
C ARG A 341 -5.10 -0.60 5.39
N ILE A 342 -6.04 -1.06 6.21
CA ILE A 342 -7.49 -0.99 5.96
C ILE A 342 -8.10 0.35 6.42
N LEU A 343 -7.57 0.92 7.51
CA LEU A 343 -8.09 2.15 8.11
C LEU A 343 -8.16 3.34 7.12
N PRO A 344 -7.14 3.63 6.28
CA PRO A 344 -7.23 4.67 5.26
C PRO A 344 -8.44 4.50 4.34
N VAL A 345 -8.72 3.27 3.89
CA VAL A 345 -9.85 3.00 2.98
C VAL A 345 -11.19 3.24 3.68
N ALA A 346 -11.31 2.88 4.96
CA ALA A 346 -12.50 3.19 5.76
C ALA A 346 -12.72 4.71 5.85
N ALA A 347 -11.66 5.48 6.13
CA ALA A 347 -11.73 6.94 6.19
C ALA A 347 -12.10 7.56 4.83
N MET A 348 -11.47 7.09 3.75
CA MET A 348 -11.76 7.53 2.37
C MET A 348 -13.24 7.37 2.02
N LEU A 349 -13.80 6.20 2.29
CA LEU A 349 -15.21 5.91 2.03
C LEU A 349 -16.13 6.67 2.97
N GLY A 350 -15.80 6.75 4.26
CA GLY A 350 -16.58 7.47 5.27
C GLY A 350 -16.75 8.95 4.89
N LEU A 351 -15.65 9.62 4.54
CA LEU A 351 -15.64 11.01 4.08
C LEU A 351 -16.37 11.16 2.74
N GLY A 352 -15.93 10.41 1.72
CA GLY A 352 -16.38 10.61 0.34
C GLY A 352 -17.84 10.25 0.11
N LEU A 353 -18.37 9.27 0.86
CA LEU A 353 -19.75 8.80 0.74
C LEU A 353 -20.71 9.50 1.71
N GLN A 354 -20.22 10.41 2.55
CA GLN A 354 -21.07 11.30 3.35
C GLN A 354 -21.75 12.31 2.43
N ASP A 355 -23.08 12.31 2.40
CA ASP A 355 -23.88 13.16 1.51
C ASP A 355 -24.08 14.55 2.12
N TRP A 356 -23.33 15.54 1.62
CA TRP A 356 -23.43 16.94 2.01
C TRP A 356 -24.46 17.74 1.21
N SER A 357 -25.16 17.14 0.25
CA SER A 357 -26.18 17.87 -0.55
C SER A 357 -27.37 18.33 0.30
N GLY A 358 -27.61 17.67 1.44
CA GLY A 358 -28.62 18.03 2.44
C GLY A 358 -28.08 18.82 3.64
N ALA A 359 -26.88 19.40 3.55
CA ALA A 359 -26.33 20.22 4.62
C ALA A 359 -27.31 21.34 5.04
N ARG A 360 -27.39 21.65 6.34
CA ARG A 360 -28.33 22.66 6.86
C ARG A 360 -28.10 24.04 6.23
N ARG A 361 -26.86 24.33 5.84
CA ARG A 361 -26.47 25.53 5.10
C ARG A 361 -25.62 25.12 3.89
N PRO A 362 -25.93 25.58 2.67
CA PRO A 362 -25.11 25.30 1.47
C PRO A 362 -23.65 25.72 1.63
N GLU A 363 -23.40 26.80 2.38
CA GLU A 363 -22.05 27.31 2.65
C GLU A 363 -21.18 26.31 3.43
N TRP A 364 -21.76 25.44 4.26
CA TRP A 364 -20.98 24.41 4.95
C TRP A 364 -20.48 23.35 3.99
N ALA A 365 -21.30 22.91 3.04
CA ALA A 365 -20.89 21.97 2.01
C ALA A 365 -19.78 22.55 1.11
N LYS A 366 -19.90 23.83 0.74
CA LYS A 366 -18.85 24.56 0.03
C LYS A 366 -17.56 24.67 0.86
N ALA A 367 -17.66 25.05 2.13
CA ALA A 367 -16.52 25.15 3.03
C ALA A 367 -15.78 23.81 3.15
N VAL A 368 -16.50 22.70 3.34
CA VAL A 368 -15.91 21.36 3.34
C VAL A 368 -15.15 21.08 2.06
N ALA A 369 -15.72 21.40 0.90
CA ALA A 369 -15.04 21.19 -0.39
C ALA A 369 -13.77 22.06 -0.53
N TYR A 370 -13.87 23.38 -0.32
CA TYR A 370 -12.76 24.30 -0.55
C TYR A 370 -11.64 24.16 0.48
N VAL A 371 -11.97 23.95 1.77
CA VAL A 371 -10.96 23.67 2.80
C VAL A 371 -10.27 22.33 2.52
N GLY A 372 -11.04 21.31 2.11
CA GLY A 372 -10.48 20.02 1.70
C GLY A 372 -9.53 20.13 0.51
N MET A 373 -9.89 20.90 -0.52
CA MET A 373 -9.03 21.15 -1.68
C MET A 373 -7.77 21.93 -1.31
N ALA A 374 -7.88 22.97 -0.47
CA ALA A 374 -6.74 23.74 0.00
C ALA A 374 -5.77 22.87 0.82
N LEU A 375 -6.29 22.08 1.75
CA LEU A 375 -5.47 21.18 2.57
C LEU A 375 -4.83 20.06 1.72
N LEU A 376 -5.57 19.52 0.74
CA LEU A 376 -5.02 18.53 -0.19
C LEU A 376 -3.88 19.13 -1.01
N ALA A 377 -4.03 20.37 -1.52
CA ALA A 377 -2.97 21.07 -2.23
C ALA A 377 -1.74 21.25 -1.35
N VAL A 378 -1.90 21.72 -0.11
CA VAL A 378 -0.79 21.83 0.87
C VAL A 378 -0.09 20.49 1.07
N ARG A 379 -0.85 19.40 1.29
CA ARG A 379 -0.27 18.06 1.47
C ARG A 379 0.48 17.59 0.24
N LEU A 380 -0.09 17.74 -0.96
CA LEU A 380 0.58 17.36 -2.21
C LEU A 380 1.85 18.17 -2.45
N THR A 381 1.87 19.47 -2.12
CA THR A 381 3.08 20.29 -2.19
C THR A 381 4.14 19.81 -1.21
N VAL A 382 3.78 19.51 0.05
CA VAL A 382 4.71 18.96 1.05
C VAL A 382 5.25 17.59 0.61
N THR A 383 4.40 16.72 0.07
CA THR A 383 4.80 15.43 -0.48
C THR A 383 5.76 15.61 -1.65
N ALA A 384 5.44 16.46 -2.63
CA ALA A 384 6.30 16.75 -3.78
C ALA A 384 7.67 17.29 -3.36
N TRP A 385 7.70 18.26 -2.45
CA TRP A 385 8.93 18.81 -1.90
C TRP A 385 9.75 17.73 -1.17
N SER A 386 9.10 16.88 -0.38
CA SER A 386 9.78 15.79 0.31
C SER A 386 10.36 14.76 -0.64
N PHE A 387 9.65 14.44 -1.74
CA PHE A 387 10.08 13.48 -2.75
C PHE A 387 11.36 13.95 -3.46
N ASN A 388 11.43 15.22 -3.84
CA ASN A 388 12.67 15.79 -4.38
C ASN A 388 13.84 15.64 -3.39
N GLY A 389 13.61 15.97 -2.11
CA GLY A 389 14.63 15.80 -1.06
C GLY A 389 15.05 14.35 -0.84
N TYR A 390 14.12 13.38 -0.94
CA TYR A 390 14.47 11.95 -0.89
C TYR A 390 15.23 11.49 -2.14
N ALA A 391 14.93 12.03 -3.32
CA ALA A 391 15.67 11.68 -4.53
C ALA A 391 17.13 12.16 -4.47
N GLU A 392 17.36 13.40 -4.01
CA GLU A 392 18.71 13.90 -3.77
C GLU A 392 19.47 13.01 -2.78
N ASP A 393 18.80 12.60 -1.71
CA ASP A 393 19.37 11.73 -0.69
C ASP A 393 19.65 10.32 -1.22
N TYR A 394 18.73 9.70 -1.97
CA TYR A 394 18.97 8.42 -2.63
C TYR A 394 20.17 8.50 -3.56
N ASN A 395 20.29 9.55 -4.37
CA ASN A 395 21.42 9.74 -5.28
C ASN A 395 22.75 9.81 -4.53
N LYS A 396 22.77 10.53 -3.40
CA LYS A 396 23.95 10.57 -2.51
C LYS A 396 24.31 9.18 -1.99
N GLN A 397 23.34 8.46 -1.41
CA GLN A 397 23.58 7.11 -0.88
C GLN A 397 24.02 6.13 -1.98
N LEU A 398 23.35 6.15 -3.13
CA LEU A 398 23.63 5.23 -4.25
C LEU A 398 24.97 5.53 -4.95
N SER A 399 25.57 6.70 -4.73
CA SER A 399 26.93 6.98 -5.20
C SER A 399 27.96 6.00 -4.61
N ALA A 400 27.70 5.41 -3.44
CA ALA A 400 28.49 4.33 -2.85
C ALA A 400 28.66 3.14 -3.80
N LEU A 401 27.64 2.85 -4.64
CA LEU A 401 27.68 1.73 -5.58
C LEU A 401 28.74 1.89 -6.67
N THR A 402 29.28 3.10 -6.91
CA THR A 402 30.44 3.31 -7.80
C THR A 402 31.70 2.59 -7.32
N HIS A 403 31.78 2.27 -6.02
CA HIS A 403 32.90 1.55 -5.41
C HIS A 403 32.62 0.04 -5.25
N VAL A 404 31.41 -0.42 -5.56
CA VAL A 404 31.02 -1.83 -5.45
C VAL A 404 31.25 -2.52 -6.79
N GLU A 405 32.05 -3.58 -6.78
CA GLU A 405 32.31 -4.41 -7.97
C GLU A 405 31.05 -5.22 -8.34
N PRO A 406 30.71 -5.37 -9.65
CA PRO A 406 29.57 -6.18 -10.06
C PRO A 406 29.64 -7.63 -9.54
N GLY A 407 28.51 -8.15 -9.08
CA GLY A 407 28.42 -9.50 -8.52
C GLY A 407 28.97 -9.65 -7.10
N SER A 408 29.30 -8.57 -6.40
CA SER A 408 29.80 -8.65 -5.01
C SER A 408 28.72 -9.05 -4.00
N ARG A 409 29.16 -9.49 -2.82
CA ARG A 409 28.31 -9.72 -1.64
C ARG A 409 28.38 -8.49 -0.73
N VAL A 410 27.29 -7.74 -0.63
CA VAL A 410 27.19 -6.51 0.16
C VAL A 410 26.31 -6.75 1.38
N LEU A 411 26.89 -6.70 2.56
CA LEU A 411 26.15 -6.75 3.82
C LEU A 411 25.74 -5.33 4.23
N ALA A 412 24.46 -5.01 4.09
CA ALA A 412 23.91 -3.72 4.44
C ALA A 412 23.33 -3.68 5.87
N PHE A 413 23.50 -2.53 6.53
CA PHE A 413 22.81 -2.18 7.76
C PHE A 413 22.22 -0.77 7.65
N VAL A 414 20.91 -0.65 7.86
CA VAL A 414 20.16 0.62 7.78
C VAL A 414 19.69 1.02 9.17
N GLU A 415 19.99 2.24 9.61
CA GLU A 415 19.57 2.74 10.91
C GLU A 415 18.09 3.18 10.93
N HIS A 416 17.30 2.58 11.82
CA HIS A 416 15.94 2.96 12.14
C HIS A 416 15.90 3.78 13.43
N SER A 417 15.03 4.78 13.44
CA SER A 417 14.67 5.55 14.62
C SER A 417 13.25 5.21 15.09
N CYS A 418 13.00 5.38 16.38
CA CYS A 418 11.69 5.28 16.99
C CYS A 418 10.94 6.61 16.87
N LEU A 419 9.61 6.57 17.00
CA LEU A 419 8.74 7.74 16.82
C LEU A 419 9.12 8.93 17.72
N ASP A 420 9.62 8.65 18.92
CA ASP A 420 10.05 9.68 19.88
C ASP A 420 11.34 10.40 19.46
N GLU A 421 12.14 9.76 18.60
CA GLU A 421 13.37 10.35 18.05
C GLU A 421 13.13 11.04 16.71
N SER A 422 12.32 10.45 15.82
CA SER A 422 11.97 11.07 14.53
C SER A 422 10.55 10.74 14.09
N TRP A 423 9.77 11.79 13.81
CA TRP A 423 8.48 11.66 13.13
C TRP A 423 8.66 11.32 11.65
N ARG A 424 9.55 12.01 10.95
CA ARG A 424 9.81 11.80 9.52
C ARG A 424 10.46 10.43 9.31
N ASN A 425 9.97 9.68 8.32
CA ASN A 425 10.61 8.42 7.90
C ASN A 425 11.80 8.73 6.96
N THR A 426 12.94 8.05 7.11
CA THR A 426 14.10 8.20 6.20
C THR A 426 13.83 7.59 4.82
N ARG A 427 12.94 6.61 4.74
CA ARG A 427 12.56 5.86 3.55
C ARG A 427 13.74 5.15 2.89
N ARG A 428 14.70 4.64 3.68
CA ARG A 428 15.92 3.98 3.17
C ARG A 428 15.97 2.49 3.48
N ASP A 429 14.94 1.97 4.14
CA ASP A 429 14.88 0.63 4.74
C ASP A 429 15.34 -0.45 3.75
N HIS A 430 14.88 -0.38 2.50
CA HIS A 430 15.26 -1.32 1.43
C HIS A 430 16.13 -0.70 0.32
N LEU A 431 16.80 0.43 0.58
CA LEU A 431 17.63 1.10 -0.44
C LEU A 431 18.76 0.20 -0.94
N ALA A 432 19.28 -0.69 -0.09
CA ALA A 432 20.34 -1.63 -0.43
C ALA A 432 19.96 -2.59 -1.58
N SER A 433 18.67 -2.91 -1.74
CA SER A 433 18.13 -3.75 -2.81
C SER A 433 18.44 -3.22 -4.21
N LEU A 434 18.70 -1.91 -4.36
CA LEU A 434 19.14 -1.33 -5.63
C LEU A 434 20.56 -1.78 -6.02
N ALA A 435 21.38 -2.30 -5.11
CA ALA A 435 22.65 -2.93 -5.45
C ALA A 435 22.45 -4.21 -6.28
N SER A 436 21.36 -4.96 -6.07
CA SER A 436 20.99 -6.08 -6.95
C SER A 436 20.71 -5.60 -8.37
N LEU A 437 20.07 -4.43 -8.52
CA LEU A 437 19.77 -3.84 -9.82
C LEU A 437 21.01 -3.24 -10.51
N TYR A 438 21.75 -2.35 -9.84
CA TYR A 438 22.84 -1.59 -10.45
C TYR A 438 24.18 -2.33 -10.51
N ARG A 439 24.36 -3.33 -9.64
CA ARG A 439 25.62 -4.06 -9.48
C ARG A 439 25.46 -5.57 -9.47
N GLN A 440 24.25 -6.12 -9.69
CA GLN A 440 24.03 -7.58 -9.65
C GLN A 440 24.55 -8.19 -8.35
N ALA A 441 24.56 -7.39 -7.27
CA ALA A 441 25.17 -7.75 -6.00
C ALA A 441 24.17 -8.51 -5.13
N TRP A 442 24.67 -9.41 -4.30
CA TRP A 442 23.88 -9.96 -3.20
C TRP A 442 23.75 -8.94 -2.07
N VAL A 443 22.55 -8.80 -1.54
CA VAL A 443 22.23 -7.97 -0.37
C VAL A 443 21.27 -8.71 0.57
N ASN A 444 21.36 -8.39 1.85
CA ASN A 444 20.67 -9.08 2.93
C ASN A 444 19.29 -8.48 3.29
N ASP A 445 18.75 -7.58 2.46
CA ASP A 445 17.46 -6.90 2.65
C ASP A 445 16.34 -7.43 1.73
N ASN A 446 16.58 -8.52 1.01
CA ASN A 446 15.59 -9.15 0.14
C ASN A 446 14.53 -9.89 0.98
N TRP A 447 13.24 -9.75 0.63
CA TRP A 447 12.18 -10.54 1.25
C TRP A 447 12.16 -11.99 0.75
N ALA A 448 12.32 -12.94 1.67
CA ALA A 448 12.45 -14.36 1.36
C ALA A 448 11.54 -15.27 2.20
N VAL A 449 10.37 -14.76 2.61
CA VAL A 449 9.38 -15.54 3.39
C VAL A 449 8.75 -16.64 2.51
N PRO A 450 8.91 -17.93 2.84
CA PRO A 450 8.32 -19.03 2.07
C PRO A 450 6.80 -18.90 1.95
N GLY A 451 6.27 -19.13 0.75
CA GLY A 451 4.82 -19.04 0.45
C GLY A 451 4.29 -17.62 0.23
N LEU A 452 5.06 -16.59 0.61
CA LEU A 452 4.71 -15.18 0.39
C LEU A 452 5.58 -14.52 -0.69
N HIS A 453 6.87 -14.85 -0.74
CA HIS A 453 7.84 -14.29 -1.69
C HIS A 453 8.42 -15.36 -2.62
N MET A 454 8.82 -14.93 -3.83
CA MET A 454 9.35 -15.81 -4.88
C MET A 454 10.88 -15.87 -4.85
N VAL A 455 11.54 -14.89 -4.22
CA VAL A 455 12.98 -14.89 -4.02
C VAL A 455 13.36 -15.97 -3.01
N VAL A 456 14.30 -16.83 -3.37
CA VAL A 456 14.84 -17.88 -2.52
C VAL A 456 16.36 -17.71 -2.43
N PRO A 457 16.91 -17.36 -1.25
CA PRO A 457 18.35 -17.23 -1.06
C PRO A 457 19.07 -18.58 -1.16
N ARG A 458 20.08 -18.65 -2.04
CA ARG A 458 21.07 -19.73 -2.14
C ARG A 458 22.27 -19.43 -1.24
N PHE A 459 22.79 -18.21 -1.31
CA PHE A 459 23.88 -17.76 -0.46
C PHE A 459 23.36 -17.31 0.90
N ARG A 460 23.93 -17.89 1.97
CA ARG A 460 23.51 -17.65 3.36
C ARG A 460 24.75 -17.44 4.23
N PRO A 461 25.23 -16.20 4.40
CA PRO A 461 26.49 -15.97 5.10
C PRO A 461 26.37 -16.28 6.60
N GLY A 462 25.17 -16.15 7.17
CA GLY A 462 24.85 -16.55 8.53
C GLY A 462 23.34 -16.56 8.82
N ARG A 463 22.94 -17.23 9.90
CA ARG A 463 21.52 -17.48 10.27
C ARG A 463 20.66 -16.22 10.34
N ASN A 464 21.21 -15.09 10.80
CA ASN A 464 20.50 -13.82 11.01
C ASN A 464 20.99 -12.69 10.08
N PHE A 465 21.57 -13.04 8.93
CA PHE A 465 22.19 -12.09 7.98
C PHE A 465 21.92 -12.47 6.51
N THR A 466 20.83 -13.21 6.25
CA THR A 466 20.56 -13.76 4.91
C THR A 466 19.55 -12.93 4.10
N ALA A 467 18.56 -12.35 4.77
CA ALA A 467 17.38 -11.75 4.15
C ALA A 467 16.73 -10.77 5.15
N ASP A 468 15.75 -9.99 4.69
CA ASP A 468 14.95 -9.10 5.55
C ASP A 468 14.41 -9.86 6.77
N PRO A 469 14.43 -9.26 7.98
CA PRO A 469 14.84 -7.88 8.32
C PRO A 469 16.28 -7.80 8.87
N SER A 470 17.24 -8.53 8.29
CA SER A 470 18.60 -8.59 8.83
C SER A 470 19.42 -7.31 8.66
N GLU A 471 19.05 -6.46 7.73
CA GLU A 471 19.60 -5.12 7.48
C GLU A 471 19.22 -4.12 8.57
N PHE A 472 18.12 -4.33 9.29
CA PHE A 472 17.69 -3.34 10.28
C PHE A 472 18.58 -3.32 11.51
N VAL A 473 19.06 -2.11 11.81
CA VAL A 473 19.70 -1.73 13.07
C VAL A 473 18.98 -0.50 13.61
N TRP A 474 19.05 -0.27 14.92
CA TRP A 474 18.35 0.83 15.58
C TRP A 474 19.32 1.81 16.21
N SER A 475 18.93 3.08 16.23
CA SER A 475 19.63 4.11 17.00
C SER A 475 19.78 3.66 18.47
N ARG A 476 20.82 4.15 19.15
CA ARG A 476 21.10 3.72 20.53
C ARG A 476 19.97 4.01 21.51
N ARG A 477 19.17 5.07 21.28
CA ARG A 477 18.03 5.43 22.12
C ARG A 477 16.82 4.52 21.90
N CYS A 478 16.71 3.92 20.72
CA CYS A 478 15.57 3.10 20.31
C CYS A 478 15.87 1.59 20.36
N ALA A 479 17.14 1.22 20.48
CA ALA A 479 17.58 -0.16 20.64
C ALA A 479 17.15 -0.75 22.00
N GLY A 480 16.83 -2.04 22.01
CA GLY A 480 16.33 -2.75 23.19
C GLY A 480 15.63 -4.06 22.81
N GLY A 481 15.76 -5.08 23.68
CA GLY A 481 15.23 -6.42 23.39
C GLY A 481 15.80 -7.00 22.10
N TRP A 482 14.95 -7.24 21.10
CA TRP A 482 15.34 -7.76 19.79
C TRP A 482 15.92 -6.70 18.83
N ARG A 483 15.76 -5.41 19.14
CA ARG A 483 16.24 -4.29 18.31
C ARG A 483 17.71 -4.01 18.59
N ARG A 484 18.58 -4.42 17.66
CA ARG A 484 20.04 -4.34 17.79
C ARG A 484 20.62 -3.03 17.25
N THR A 485 21.64 -2.49 17.91
CA THR A 485 22.45 -1.39 17.36
C THR A 485 23.38 -1.91 16.26
N VAL A 486 23.94 -1.01 15.45
CA VAL A 486 24.99 -1.36 14.47
C VAL A 486 26.20 -2.03 15.14
N ASP A 487 26.61 -1.53 16.32
CA ASP A 487 27.71 -2.10 17.10
C ASP A 487 27.43 -3.58 17.49
N ASN A 488 26.19 -3.88 17.90
CA ASN A 488 25.77 -5.24 18.24
C ASN A 488 25.63 -6.12 16.99
N ALA A 489 25.13 -5.58 15.88
CA ALA A 489 25.00 -6.32 14.63
C ALA A 489 26.36 -6.74 14.07
N LEU A 490 27.32 -5.80 14.03
CA LEU A 490 28.68 -6.03 13.52
C LEU A 490 29.46 -7.06 14.34
N LYS A 491 29.23 -7.14 15.66
CA LYS A 491 29.88 -8.15 16.52
C LYS A 491 29.64 -9.59 16.05
N PHE A 492 28.49 -9.86 15.45
CA PHE A 492 28.09 -11.20 14.99
C PHE A 492 28.00 -11.29 13.46
N ALA A 493 28.34 -10.22 12.75
CA ALA A 493 28.27 -10.19 11.30
C ALA A 493 29.34 -11.13 10.70
N PRO A 494 28.98 -11.93 9.69
CA PRO A 494 29.91 -12.83 9.01
C PRO A 494 30.78 -12.05 8.00
N ILE A 495 31.58 -11.11 8.50
CA ILE A 495 32.36 -10.16 7.68
C ILE A 495 33.30 -10.90 6.70
N GLU A 496 33.80 -12.07 7.08
CA GLU A 496 34.69 -12.93 6.27
C GLU A 496 34.02 -13.52 5.03
N ARG A 497 32.68 -13.54 5.01
CA ARG A 497 31.90 -14.15 3.92
C ARG A 497 31.38 -13.11 2.93
N VAL A 498 31.64 -11.83 3.13
CA VAL A 498 31.13 -10.74 2.29
C VAL A 498 32.27 -9.86 1.79
N ASP A 499 32.02 -9.16 0.70
CA ASP A 499 33.03 -8.33 0.02
C ASP A 499 32.94 -6.87 0.48
N TYR A 500 31.73 -6.42 0.83
CA TYR A 500 31.48 -5.07 1.31
C TYR A 500 30.53 -5.07 2.50
N VAL A 501 30.67 -4.05 3.35
CA VAL A 501 29.72 -3.72 4.42
C VAL A 501 29.24 -2.30 4.20
N TRP A 502 27.94 -2.13 4.00
CA TRP A 502 27.33 -0.83 3.75
C TRP A 502 26.51 -0.40 4.96
N LEU A 503 26.97 0.65 5.62
CA LEU A 503 26.30 1.26 6.76
C LEU A 503 25.53 2.48 6.27
N ILE A 504 24.21 2.47 6.37
CA ILE A 504 23.33 3.57 5.95
C ILE A 504 22.83 4.27 7.22
N ASP A 505 23.22 5.54 7.39
CA ASP A 505 22.93 6.44 8.52
C ASP A 505 23.39 6.01 9.91
N THR A 506 24.14 4.92 10.05
CA THR A 506 24.51 4.41 11.37
C THR A 506 25.63 5.23 12.03
N GLY A 507 26.49 5.87 11.22
CA GLY A 507 27.74 6.49 11.65
C GLY A 507 28.88 5.49 11.86
N LEU A 508 30.06 5.98 12.25
CA LEU A 508 31.22 5.11 12.52
C LEU A 508 30.90 4.14 13.68
N PRO A 509 31.14 2.84 13.52
CA PRO A 509 31.00 1.89 14.61
C PRO A 509 32.07 2.16 15.68
N ARG A 510 31.74 1.91 16.96
CA ARG A 510 32.66 2.16 18.08
C ARG A 510 33.90 1.26 18.04
N ARG A 511 33.74 0.06 17.48
CA ARG A 511 34.79 -0.96 17.38
C ARG A 511 34.71 -1.56 15.98
N PRO A 512 35.26 -0.89 14.94
CA PRO A 512 35.28 -1.44 13.60
C PRO A 512 36.09 -2.73 13.57
N ASP A 513 35.63 -3.72 12.82
CA ASP A 513 36.41 -4.93 12.53
C ASP A 513 37.65 -4.53 11.71
N PRO A 514 38.86 -5.02 12.04
CA PRO A 514 40.10 -4.63 11.37
C PRO A 514 40.14 -4.95 9.87
N ARG A 515 39.24 -5.81 9.37
CA ARG A 515 39.08 -6.11 7.94
C ARG A 515 38.39 -5.01 7.15
N LEU A 516 37.68 -4.10 7.82
CA LEU A 516 36.87 -3.09 7.17
C LEU A 516 37.72 -1.89 6.76
N GLN A 517 37.96 -1.77 5.46
CA GLN A 517 38.59 -0.60 4.89
C GLN A 517 37.53 0.36 4.35
N LEU A 518 37.48 1.58 4.88
CA LEU A 518 36.56 2.61 4.38
C LEU A 518 36.92 2.96 2.92
N VAL A 519 35.95 2.90 2.02
CA VAL A 519 36.12 3.24 0.59
C VAL A 519 35.21 4.37 0.13
N TRP A 520 34.13 4.65 0.88
CA TRP A 520 33.22 5.76 0.60
C TRP A 520 32.51 6.19 1.88
N GLN A 521 32.20 7.48 1.99
CA GLN A 521 31.45 8.07 3.10
C GLN A 521 30.64 9.28 2.63
N GLU A 522 29.40 9.39 3.08
CA GLU A 522 28.55 10.58 2.98
C GLU A 522 27.83 10.79 4.31
N GLY A 523 28.18 11.84 5.04
CA GLY A 523 27.63 12.10 6.38
C GLY A 523 27.81 10.90 7.32
N ARG A 524 26.68 10.31 7.75
CA ARG A 524 26.63 9.13 8.63
C ARG A 524 26.58 7.80 7.88
N SER A 525 26.59 7.81 6.56
CA SER A 525 26.62 6.59 5.74
C SER A 525 28.03 6.27 5.28
N LEU A 526 28.41 4.99 5.32
CA LEU A 526 29.76 4.51 5.05
C LEU A 526 29.72 3.21 4.27
N LEU A 527 30.63 3.04 3.32
CA LEU A 527 30.86 1.77 2.64
C LEU A 527 32.28 1.30 2.94
N PHE A 528 32.39 0.07 3.43
CA PHE A 528 33.65 -0.58 3.69
C PHE A 528 33.88 -1.71 2.69
N LYS A 529 35.08 -1.79 2.13
CA LYS A 529 35.58 -2.99 1.43
C LYS A 529 36.21 -3.92 2.47
N VAL A 530 35.83 -5.19 2.42
CA VAL A 530 36.38 -6.21 3.32
C VAL A 530 37.71 -6.69 2.77
N ARG A 531 38.79 -6.53 3.54
CA ARG A 531 40.09 -7.13 3.23
C ARG A 531 40.27 -8.42 4.03
N PRO A 532 40.83 -9.49 3.42
CA PRO A 532 41.31 -10.62 4.18
C PRO A 532 42.35 -10.13 5.21
N LEU A 533 42.24 -10.56 6.46
CA LEU A 533 43.39 -10.49 7.36
C LEU A 533 44.45 -11.41 6.75
N GLY A 534 45.63 -10.87 6.46
CA GLY A 534 46.73 -11.60 5.83
C GLY A 534 47.31 -12.71 6.70
N ILE A 535 46.49 -13.71 7.04
CA ILE A 535 46.91 -14.97 7.67
C ILE A 535 46.95 -16.00 6.52
N PRO A 536 48.16 -16.40 6.05
CA PRO A 536 48.34 -17.17 4.81
C PRO A 536 47.61 -18.52 4.71
N THR A 537 46.99 -19.00 5.78
CA THR A 537 46.43 -20.36 5.89
C THR A 537 44.93 -20.42 6.22
N TRP A 538 44.25 -19.30 6.42
CA TRP A 538 42.84 -19.32 6.78
C TRP A 538 41.94 -19.25 5.54
N LYS A 539 41.40 -20.40 5.13
CA LYS A 539 40.25 -20.47 4.20
C LYS A 539 38.95 -20.47 5.03
N PRO A 540 37.97 -19.58 4.74
CA PRO A 540 36.63 -19.74 5.28
C PRO A 540 36.12 -21.13 4.91
N LYS A 541 35.62 -21.90 5.87
CA LYS A 541 34.92 -23.15 5.54
C LYS A 541 33.63 -22.79 4.81
N ASP A 542 33.51 -23.19 3.55
CA ASP A 542 32.22 -23.27 2.87
C ASP A 542 31.43 -24.41 3.52
N PHE A 543 30.23 -24.10 4.01
CA PHE A 543 29.27 -25.04 4.58
C PHE A 543 27.91 -24.76 3.96
#